data_AF-X1VZB8-F1
#
_entry.id   AF-X1VZB8-F1
#
_cell.length_a   1.000
_cell.length_b   1.000
_cell.length_c   1.000
_cell.angle_alpha   90.00
_cell.angle_beta   90.00
_cell.angle_gamma   90.00
#
_symmetry.space_group_name_H-M   'P 1'
#
loop_
_entity.id
_entity.type
_entity.pdbx_description
1 polymer ?
#
loop_
_entity_poly.entity_id
_entity_poly.type
_entity_poly.pdbx_seq_one_letter_code
_entity_poly.pdbx_strand_id
1 'polypeptide(L)'
;DMRRQSLNVFRMKLMGAEVRPVSGGSRTLKDAINEAIRDWVTNVRNTHYLLGSVVGPYPYPSMVRDFQVIIGKETRRQILDKLGRLPDYIIACVGGGSNAIGIFYPFLNDKDVRLIGVEAAGR
;
A
#
# COMPACT_ATOMS: atom_id res chain seq x y z
N ASP A 1 -10.42 -5.24 -14.21
CA ASP A 1 -10.53 -5.39 -12.74
C ASP A 1 -11.93 -5.07 -12.17
N MET A 2 -12.50 -3.89 -12.46
CA MET A 2 -13.81 -3.46 -11.94
C MET A 2 -14.95 -4.48 -12.04
N ARG A 3 -15.03 -5.26 -13.13
CA ARG A 3 -16.02 -6.35 -13.26
C ARG A 3 -15.86 -7.43 -12.18
N ARG A 4 -14.61 -7.82 -11.88
CA ARG A 4 -14.28 -8.81 -10.83
C ARG A 4 -14.49 -8.23 -9.43
N GLN A 5 -14.42 -6.91 -9.27
CA GLN A 5 -14.53 -6.18 -8.01
C GLN A 5 -15.83 -5.35 -7.93
N SER A 6 -16.92 -5.83 -8.52
CA SER A 6 -18.18 -5.07 -8.69
C SER A 6 -18.77 -4.58 -7.38
N LEU A 7 -18.67 -5.38 -6.31
CA LEU A 7 -19.15 -5.00 -4.97
C LEU A 7 -18.38 -3.79 -4.41
N ASN A 8 -17.07 -3.71 -4.66
CA ASN A 8 -16.27 -2.56 -4.22
C ASN A 8 -16.58 -1.31 -5.05
N VAL A 9 -16.83 -1.46 -6.35
CA VAL A 9 -17.32 -0.36 -7.20
C VAL A 9 -18.66 0.17 -6.67
N PHE A 10 -19.58 -0.72 -6.30
CA PHE A 10 -20.86 -0.34 -5.70
C PHE A 10 -20.67 0.42 -4.39
N ARG A 11 -19.83 -0.07 -3.47
CA ARG A 11 -19.52 0.60 -2.19
C ARG A 11 -18.95 2.01 -2.40
N MET A 12 -18.01 2.17 -3.34
CA MET A 12 -17.44 3.49 -3.66
C MET A 12 -18.54 4.47 -4.10
N LYS A 13 -19.44 4.04 -4.99
CA LYS A 13 -20.57 4.87 -5.44
C LYS A 13 -21.54 5.20 -4.31
N LEU A 14 -21.80 4.26 -3.40
CA LEU A 14 -22.65 4.48 -2.22
C LEU A 14 -22.08 5.55 -1.29
N MET A 15 -20.75 5.66 -1.20
CA MET A 15 -20.05 6.72 -0.46
C MET A 15 -19.92 8.04 -1.25
N GLY A 16 -20.54 8.15 -2.43
CA GLY A 16 -20.53 9.36 -3.27
C GLY A 16 -19.31 9.51 -4.19
N ALA A 17 -18.44 8.50 -4.29
CA ALA A 17 -17.29 8.57 -5.18
C ALA A 17 -17.69 8.32 -6.64
N GLU A 18 -17.16 9.13 -7.56
CA GLU A 18 -17.19 8.85 -8.99
C GLU A 18 -16.16 7.76 -9.33
N VAL A 19 -16.59 6.68 -10.00
CA VAL A 19 -15.70 5.58 -10.39
C VAL A 19 -15.54 5.56 -11.91
N ARG A 20 -14.39 6.02 -12.39
CA ARG A 20 -14.07 6.10 -13.83
C ARG A 20 -13.33 4.84 -14.30
N PRO A 21 -13.87 4.07 -15.27
CA PRO A 21 -13.18 2.92 -15.82
C PRO A 21 -12.01 3.33 -16.73
N VAL A 22 -10.86 2.69 -16.55
CA VAL A 22 -9.72 2.83 -17.47
C VAL A 22 -9.75 1.69 -18.49
N SER A 23 -9.98 2.04 -19.75
CA SER A 23 -10.14 1.10 -20.87
C SER A 23 -8.87 0.88 -21.70
N GLY A 24 -7.88 1.78 -21.57
CA GLY A 24 -6.60 1.72 -22.25
C GLY A 24 -5.59 0.75 -21.63
N GLY A 25 -4.56 0.41 -22.41
CA GLY A 25 -3.43 -0.42 -21.97
C GLY A 25 -3.81 -1.85 -21.59
N SER A 26 -3.12 -2.39 -20.59
CA SER A 26 -3.32 -3.76 -20.08
C SER A 26 -4.58 -3.91 -19.21
N ARG A 27 -5.26 -2.79 -18.89
CA ARG A 27 -6.45 -2.72 -18.01
C ARG A 27 -6.17 -3.26 -16.61
N THR A 28 -4.96 -2.99 -16.12
CA THR A 28 -4.48 -3.37 -14.79
C THR A 28 -4.31 -2.15 -13.89
N LEU A 29 -3.89 -2.37 -12.64
CA LEU A 29 -3.61 -1.32 -11.66
C LEU A 29 -2.62 -0.27 -12.20
N LYS A 30 -1.60 -0.69 -12.97
CA LYS A 30 -0.60 0.22 -13.55
C LYS A 30 -1.24 1.26 -14.48
N ASP A 31 -2.19 0.84 -15.32
CA ASP A 31 -2.87 1.75 -16.24
C ASP A 31 -3.75 2.74 -15.48
N ALA A 32 -4.42 2.28 -14.41
CA ALA A 32 -5.22 3.15 -13.55
C ALA A 32 -4.36 4.22 -12.84
N ILE A 33 -3.17 3.84 -12.35
CA ILE A 33 -2.21 4.78 -11.75
C ILE A 33 -1.77 5.84 -12.77
N ASN A 34 -1.46 5.42 -14.00
CA ASN A 34 -1.01 6.34 -15.04
C ASN A 34 -2.10 7.38 -15.40
N GLU A 35 -3.35 6.94 -15.59
CA GLU A 35 -4.45 7.85 -15.89
C GLU A 35 -4.76 8.78 -14.71
N ALA A 36 -4.68 8.29 -13.47
CA ALA A 36 -4.87 9.13 -12.29
C ALA A 36 -3.77 10.21 -12.14
N ILE A 37 -2.52 9.88 -12.48
CA ILE A 37 -1.43 10.88 -12.52
C ILE A 37 -1.67 11.91 -13.62
N ARG A 38 -2.11 11.51 -14.82
CA ARG A 38 -2.43 12.45 -15.91
C ARG A 38 -3.53 13.43 -15.53
N ASP A 39 -4.60 12.93 -14.88
CA ASP A 39 -5.69 13.76 -14.37
C ASP A 39 -5.14 14.75 -13.32
N TRP A 40 -4.37 14.26 -12.35
CA TRP A 40 -3.82 15.09 -11.30
C TRP A 40 -2.90 16.21 -11.82
N VAL A 41 -2.03 15.92 -12.80
CA VAL A 41 -1.16 16.95 -13.41
C VAL A 41 -1.99 18.07 -14.04
N THR A 42 -3.15 17.74 -14.61
CA THR A 42 -4.07 18.71 -15.22
C THR A 42 -4.84 19.51 -14.15
N ASN A 43 -5.13 18.89 -13.00
CA ASN A 43 -6.00 19.43 -11.95
C ASN A 43 -5.25 19.77 -10.65
N VAL A 44 -3.93 19.99 -10.71
CA VAL A 44 -3.05 20.08 -9.52
C VAL A 44 -3.47 21.14 -8.50
N ARG A 45 -4.17 22.19 -8.93
CA ARG A 45 -4.58 23.32 -8.07
C ARG A 45 -5.71 22.98 -7.11
N ASN A 46 -6.58 22.04 -7.46
CA ASN A 46 -7.79 21.72 -6.70
C ASN A 46 -7.93 20.22 -6.37
N THR A 47 -6.99 19.40 -6.83
CA THR A 47 -7.03 17.95 -6.66
C THR A 47 -5.80 17.47 -5.92
N HIS A 48 -6.01 16.72 -4.84
CA HIS A 48 -4.97 15.96 -4.16
C HIS A 48 -4.96 14.52 -4.69
N TYR A 49 -3.81 14.07 -5.21
CA TYR A 49 -3.66 12.69 -5.62
C TYR A 49 -3.32 11.78 -4.44
N LEU A 50 -4.27 10.93 -4.05
CA LEU A 50 -4.13 9.99 -2.94
C LEU A 50 -3.57 8.65 -3.45
N LEU A 51 -2.24 8.49 -3.38
CA LEU A 51 -1.57 7.27 -3.79
C LEU A 51 -1.58 6.20 -2.68
N GLY A 52 -2.15 5.04 -2.96
CA GLY A 52 -2.44 4.00 -1.94
C GLY A 52 -1.29 3.04 -1.59
N SER A 53 -0.09 3.25 -2.12
CA SER A 53 1.05 2.35 -1.82
C SER A 53 2.40 3.06 -1.88
N VAL A 54 3.48 2.38 -1.47
CA VAL A 54 4.86 2.94 -1.45
C VAL A 54 5.52 2.89 -2.82
N VAL A 55 4.79 3.40 -3.80
CA VAL A 55 5.19 3.52 -5.20
C VAL A 55 5.16 4.99 -5.62
N GLY A 56 5.56 5.27 -6.85
CA GLY A 56 5.54 6.63 -7.40
C GLY A 56 6.71 7.50 -6.93
N PRO A 57 6.70 8.79 -7.30
CA PRO A 57 7.80 9.70 -7.03
C PRO A 57 7.81 10.15 -5.56
N TYR A 58 8.95 10.68 -5.12
CA TYR A 58 9.01 11.46 -3.89
C TYR A 58 7.93 12.57 -3.91
N PRO A 59 7.19 12.81 -2.82
CA PRO A 59 7.39 12.27 -1.46
C PRO A 59 6.57 11.00 -1.12
N TYR A 60 5.83 10.42 -2.06
CA TYR A 60 4.84 9.37 -1.74
C TYR A 60 5.41 8.13 -1.05
N PRO A 61 6.55 7.54 -1.47
CA PRO A 61 7.10 6.37 -0.80
C PRO A 61 7.38 6.62 0.70
N SER A 62 7.99 7.75 1.04
CA SER A 62 8.28 8.13 2.44
C SER A 62 7.00 8.42 3.21
N MET A 63 6.09 9.19 2.61
CA MET A 63 4.82 9.57 3.23
C MET A 63 3.96 8.35 3.57
N VAL A 64 3.76 7.45 2.58
CA VAL A 64 2.92 6.26 2.77
C VAL A 64 3.59 5.30 3.76
N ARG A 65 4.91 5.13 3.71
CA ARG A 65 5.65 4.37 4.74
C ARG A 65 5.34 4.94 6.13
N ASP A 66 5.50 6.25 6.32
CA ASP A 66 5.35 6.89 7.64
C ASP A 66 3.93 6.75 8.19
N PHE A 67 2.92 6.79 7.33
CA PHE A 67 1.53 6.48 7.73
C PHE A 67 1.32 5.01 8.11
N GLN A 68 2.04 4.09 7.48
CA GLN A 68 1.91 2.64 7.71
C GLN A 68 2.81 2.12 8.85
N VAL A 69 3.84 2.88 9.26
CA VAL A 69 4.79 2.52 10.34
C VAL A 69 4.11 2.15 11.66
N ILE A 70 2.88 2.64 11.89
CA ILE A 70 2.10 2.29 13.06
C ILE A 70 1.93 0.77 13.24
N ILE A 71 1.83 0.02 12.13
CA ILE A 71 1.70 -1.45 12.15
C ILE A 71 2.91 -2.07 12.87
N GLY A 72 4.13 -1.72 12.45
CA GLY A 72 5.33 -2.26 13.08
C GLY A 72 5.54 -1.77 14.51
N LYS A 73 5.17 -0.52 14.81
CA LYS A 73 5.28 0.04 16.17
C LYS A 73 4.38 -0.72 17.15
N GLU A 74 3.14 -0.96 16.76
CA GLU A 74 2.20 -1.74 17.57
C GLU A 74 2.63 -3.20 17.69
N THR A 75 3.07 -3.81 16.59
CA THR A 75 3.57 -5.20 16.58
C THR A 75 4.75 -5.38 17.54
N ARG A 76 5.71 -4.45 17.52
CA ARG A 76 6.88 -4.49 18.42
C ARG A 76 6.49 -4.42 19.88
N ARG A 77 5.57 -3.52 20.23
CA ARG A 77 5.03 -3.43 21.60
C ARG A 77 4.35 -4.75 21.99
N GLN A 78 3.41 -5.20 21.15
CA GLN A 78 2.60 -6.39 21.43
C GLN A 78 3.43 -7.66 21.59
N ILE A 79 4.48 -7.86 20.78
CA ILE A 79 5.30 -9.08 20.84
C ILE A 79 6.21 -9.09 22.07
N LEU A 80 6.75 -7.93 22.46
CA LEU A 80 7.52 -7.79 23.70
C LEU A 80 6.64 -8.00 24.93
N ASP A 81 5.43 -7.42 24.94
CA ASP A 81 4.48 -7.60 26.05
C ASP A 81 4.04 -9.06 26.21
N LYS A 82 3.89 -9.80 25.10
CA LYS A 82 3.39 -11.19 25.12
C LYS A 82 4.47 -12.24 25.32
N LEU A 83 5.65 -12.04 24.73
CA LEU A 83 6.69 -13.08 24.63
C LEU A 83 8.02 -12.66 25.28
N GLY A 84 8.16 -11.40 25.73
CA GLY A 84 9.38 -10.89 26.35
C GLY A 84 10.59 -10.81 25.40
N ARG A 85 10.39 -11.02 24.10
CA ARG A 85 11.44 -11.03 23.08
C ARG A 85 10.91 -10.57 21.72
N LEU A 86 11.84 -10.20 20.83
CA LEU A 86 11.54 -9.92 19.43
C LEU A 86 11.25 -11.23 18.66
N PRO A 87 10.49 -11.16 17.55
CA PRO A 87 10.19 -12.33 16.74
C PRO A 87 11.41 -12.74 15.91
N ASP A 88 11.52 -14.04 15.61
CA ASP A 88 12.58 -14.55 14.75
C ASP A 88 12.35 -14.15 13.26
N TYR A 89 11.08 -14.02 12.88
CA TYR A 89 10.67 -13.68 11.52
C TYR A 89 9.50 -12.69 11.52
N ILE A 90 9.50 -11.76 10.57
CA ILE A 90 8.33 -10.95 10.21
C ILE A 90 8.07 -11.18 8.72
N ILE A 91 6.84 -11.55 8.39
CA ILE A 91 6.45 -11.94 7.03
C ILE A 91 5.30 -11.05 6.58
N ALA A 92 5.41 -10.48 5.38
CA ALA A 92 4.35 -9.65 4.80
C ALA A 92 4.28 -9.82 3.28
N CYS A 93 3.09 -9.68 2.70
CA CYS A 93 2.93 -9.76 1.25
C CYS A 93 3.38 -8.46 0.57
N VAL A 94 4.02 -8.59 -0.59
CA VAL A 94 4.58 -7.47 -1.35
C VAL A 94 3.86 -7.38 -2.70
N GLY A 95 2.85 -6.52 -2.74
CA GLY A 95 2.31 -5.96 -3.98
C GLY A 95 2.98 -4.61 -4.26
N GLY A 96 2.33 -3.50 -3.90
CA GLY A 96 2.97 -2.18 -3.87
C GLY A 96 3.83 -1.92 -2.63
N GLY A 97 3.86 -2.85 -1.66
CA GLY A 97 4.80 -2.86 -0.53
C GLY A 97 4.40 -2.08 0.72
N SER A 98 3.27 -1.35 0.74
CA SER A 98 2.94 -0.43 1.84
C SER A 98 2.73 -1.12 3.19
N ASN A 99 1.99 -2.23 3.20
CA ASN A 99 1.79 -3.04 4.41
C ASN A 99 3.14 -3.62 4.92
N ALA A 100 3.97 -4.12 4.00
CA ALA A 100 5.23 -4.77 4.30
C ALA A 100 6.24 -3.79 4.89
N ILE A 101 6.46 -2.64 4.27
CA ILE A 101 7.38 -1.64 4.84
C ILE A 101 6.83 -1.05 6.15
N GLY A 102 5.50 -0.93 6.29
CA GLY A 102 4.85 -0.47 7.52
C GLY A 102 5.18 -1.37 8.72
N ILE A 103 5.17 -2.69 8.53
CA ILE A 103 5.53 -3.63 9.60
C ILE A 103 7.05 -3.79 9.74
N PHE A 104 7.82 -3.76 8.65
CA PHE A 104 9.28 -3.96 8.66
C PHE A 104 10.06 -2.78 9.23
N TYR A 105 9.63 -1.55 8.97
CA TYR A 105 10.44 -0.36 9.25
C TYR A 105 10.90 -0.24 10.72
N PRO A 106 10.06 -0.51 11.72
CA PRO A 106 10.48 -0.49 13.13
C PRO A 106 11.43 -1.62 13.55
N PHE A 107 11.71 -2.58 12.68
CA PHE A 107 12.59 -3.71 12.93
C PHE A 107 13.87 -3.70 12.06
N LEU A 108 14.08 -2.68 11.22
CA LEU A 108 15.21 -2.63 10.27
C LEU A 108 16.60 -2.72 10.92
N ASN A 109 16.71 -2.27 12.17
CA ASN A 109 17.98 -2.27 12.91
C ASN A 109 18.16 -3.52 13.80
N ASP A 110 17.16 -4.39 13.89
CA ASP A 110 17.21 -5.59 14.73
C ASP A 110 17.72 -6.77 13.90
N LYS A 111 19.04 -7.00 13.92
CA LYS A 111 19.73 -7.98 13.04
C LYS A 111 19.26 -9.42 13.23
N ASP A 112 18.71 -9.76 14.39
CA ASP A 112 18.21 -11.10 14.70
C ASP A 112 16.79 -11.34 14.16
N VAL A 113 16.10 -10.30 13.70
CA VAL A 113 14.75 -10.37 13.14
C VAL A 113 14.83 -10.50 11.62
N ARG A 114 14.41 -11.65 11.07
CA ARG A 114 14.42 -11.89 9.62
C ARG A 114 13.16 -11.31 8.98
N LEU A 115 13.32 -10.39 8.05
CA LEU A 115 12.23 -9.73 7.33
C LEU A 115 12.00 -10.41 5.98
N ILE A 116 10.83 -11.00 5.76
CA ILE A 116 10.49 -11.78 4.56
C ILE A 116 9.33 -11.13 3.81
N GLY A 117 9.62 -10.58 2.64
CA GLY A 117 8.62 -10.13 1.68
C GLY A 117 8.17 -11.27 0.76
N VAL A 118 6.86 -11.46 0.62
CA VAL A 118 6.28 -12.50 -0.24
C VAL A 118 5.55 -11.87 -1.43
N GLU A 119 6.13 -12.01 -2.62
CA GLU A 119 5.52 -11.53 -3.87
C GLU A 119 4.56 -12.57 -4.47
N ALA A 120 3.57 -12.10 -5.22
CA ALA A 120 2.66 -12.98 -5.92
C ALA A 120 3.37 -13.66 -7.11
N ALA A 121 3.62 -14.97 -7.01
CA ALA A 121 4.25 -15.75 -8.08
C ALA A 121 3.36 -15.94 -9.32
N GLY A 122 2.05 -15.69 -9.19
CA GLY A 122 1.09 -15.79 -10.27
C GLY A 122 0.96 -17.17 -10.93
N ARG A 123 0.08 -17.18 -11.95
CA ARG A 123 0.10 -17.93 -13.21
C ARG A 123 -0.53 -17.03 -14.26
#